data_AF-A0A388Q3M2-F1
#
_entry.id   AF-A0A388Q3M2-F1
#
_cell.length_a   1.000
_cell.length_b   1.000
_cell.length_c   1.000
_cell.angle_alpha   90.00
_cell.angle_beta   90.00
_cell.angle_gamma   90.00
#
_symmetry.space_group_name_H-M   'P 1'
#
loop_
_entity.id
_entity.type
_entity.pdbx_description
1 polymer ?
#
loop_
_entity_poly.entity_id
_entity_poly.type
_entity_poly.pdbx_seq_one_letter_code
_entity_poly.pdbx_strand_id
1 'polypeptide(L)' 'MIDILLQGIDDETRVKLLPKEQEIIKEWEDNGILLASYIKVDTAGIYLVLMADDKSDADRKLSTLPYYPYMKIEIMTLR' A
#
# COMPACT_ATOMS: atom_id res chain seq x y z
N MET A 1 -2.11 7.92 -7.66
CA MET A 1 -3.06 7.23 -6.76
C MET A 1 -2.95 5.75 -7.04
N ILE A 2 -2.91 4.96 -5.98
CA ILE A 2 -2.86 3.50 -6.04
C ILE A 2 -4.11 3.02 -5.31
N ASP A 3 -4.93 2.23 -5.99
CA ASP A 3 -6.03 1.50 -5.38
C ASP A 3 -5.53 0.09 -5.04
N ILE A 4 -5.66 -0.28 -3.77
CA ILE A 4 -5.23 -1.57 -3.24
C ILE A 4 -6.43 -2.27 -2.59
N LEU A 5 -6.70 -3.50 -3.00
CA LEU A 5 -7.59 -4.43 -2.30
C LEU A 5 -6.78 -5.60 -1.76
N LEU A 6 -7.04 -6.00 -0.51
CA LEU A 6 -6.43 -7.18 0.08
C LEU A 6 -7.28 -8.42 -0.25
N GLN A 7 -6.66 -9.45 -0.81
CA GLN A 7 -7.32 -10.69 -1.22
C GLN A 7 -6.49 -11.91 -0.82
N GLY A 8 -7.17 -12.97 -0.34
CA GLY A 8 -6.52 -14.26 -0.07
C GLY A 8 -5.61 -14.29 1.16
N ILE A 9 -5.57 -13.22 1.97
CA ILE A 9 -4.92 -13.21 3.28
C ILE A 9 -5.92 -13.62 4.36
N ASP A 10 -5.53 -14.56 5.24
CA ASP A 10 -6.30 -14.92 6.42
C ASP A 10 -6.07 -13.94 7.58
N ASP A 11 -6.95 -13.95 8.58
CA ASP A 11 -6.90 -13.00 9.69
C ASP A 11 -5.63 -13.14 10.56
N GLU A 12 -5.11 -14.36 10.74
CA GLU A 12 -3.91 -14.59 11.55
C GLU A 12 -2.67 -14.01 10.85
N THR A 13 -2.50 -14.31 9.56
CA THR A 13 -1.46 -13.74 8.72
C THR A 13 -1.59 -12.22 8.66
N ARG A 14 -2.81 -11.70 8.53
CA ARG A 14 -3.07 -10.25 8.52
C ARG A 14 -2.59 -9.58 9.79
N VAL A 15 -2.97 -10.09 10.96
CA VAL A 15 -2.57 -9.54 12.26
C VAL A 15 -1.06 -9.63 12.46
N LYS A 16 -0.43 -10.72 12.02
CA LYS A 16 1.02 -10.92 12.14
C LYS A 16 1.84 -9.93 11.30
N LEU A 17 1.39 -9.61 10.10
CA LEU A 17 2.11 -8.72 9.18
C LEU A 17 1.80 -7.24 9.42
N LEU A 18 0.65 -6.92 10.04
CA LEU A 18 0.18 -5.55 10.26
C LEU A 18 1.22 -4.60 10.88
N PRO A 19 1.95 -4.99 11.95
CA PRO A 19 2.91 -4.08 12.57
C PRO A 19 4.03 -3.66 11.60
N LYS A 20 4.52 -4.61 10.77
CA LYS A 20 5.59 -4.33 9.82
C LYS A 20 5.09 -3.53 8.62
N GLU A 21 3.84 -3.79 8.19
CA GLU A 21 3.18 -2.97 7.17
C GLU A 21 3.09 -1.51 7.62
N GLN A 22 2.61 -1.28 8.84
CA GLN A 22 2.46 0.07 9.41
C GLN A 22 3.81 0.78 9.60
N GLU A 23 4.86 0.05 9.98
CA GLU A 23 6.22 0.60 10.11
C GLU A 23 6.74 1.16 8.77
N ILE A 24 6.60 0.40 7.67
CA ILE A 24 7.07 0.82 6.35
C ILE A 24 6.23 1.97 5.80
N ILE A 25 4.90 1.92 5.98
CA ILE A 25 4.00 3.01 5.58
C ILE A 25 4.38 4.31 6.31
N LYS A 26 4.65 4.23 7.61
CA LYS A 26 5.10 5.38 8.40
C LYS A 26 6.43 5.94 7.89
N GLU A 27 7.40 5.07 7.59
CA GLU A 27 8.67 5.47 7.00
C GLU A 27 8.49 6.19 5.65
N TRP A 28 7.52 5.75 4.83
CA TRP A 28 7.21 6.42 3.58
C TRP A 28 6.59 7.80 3.77
N GLU A 29 5.70 7.96 4.76
CA GLU A 29 5.14 9.26 5.11
C GLU A 29 6.23 10.22 5.58
N ASP A 30 7.09 9.76 6.48
CA ASP A 30 8.19 10.57 7.06
C ASP A 30 9.20 11.01 5.99
N ASN A 31 9.43 10.19 4.95
CA ASN A 31 10.35 10.47 3.85
C ASN A 31 9.70 11.15 2.62
N GLY A 32 8.39 11.48 2.67
CA GLY A 32 7.66 12.11 1.57
C GLY A 32 7.43 11.21 0.36
N ILE A 33 7.62 9.90 0.50
CA ILE A 33 7.28 8.89 -0.51
C ILE A 33 5.76 8.71 -0.55
N LEU A 34 5.11 8.67 0.62
CA LEU A 34 3.66 8.62 0.74
C LEU A 34 3.11 10.00 1.12
N LEU A 35 2.25 10.56 0.27
CA LEU A 35 1.63 11.87 0.48
C LEU A 35 0.32 11.79 1.27
N ALA A 36 -0.42 10.70 1.10
CA ALA A 36 -1.68 10.47 1.80
C ALA A 36 -2.10 8.99 1.73
N SER A 37 -2.86 8.55 2.73
CA SER A 37 -3.48 7.24 2.80
C SER A 37 -4.96 7.35 3.22
N TYR A 38 -5.83 6.55 2.60
CA TYR A 38 -7.27 6.56 2.87
C TYR A 38 -7.82 5.13 2.91
N ILE A 39 -8.25 4.67 4.07
CA ILE A 39 -8.87 3.35 4.25
C ILE A 39 -10.27 3.37 3.60
N LYS A 40 -10.59 2.34 2.82
CA LYS A 40 -11.93 2.19 2.22
C LYS A 40 -12.98 1.95 3.32
N VAL A 41 -14.20 2.43 3.08
CA VAL A 41 -15.31 2.33 4.06
C VAL A 41 -15.64 0.89 4.45
N ASP A 42 -15.50 -0.05 3.51
CA ASP A 42 -15.68 -1.48 3.73
C ASP A 42 -14.48 -2.17 4.41
N THR A 43 -13.40 -1.42 4.68
CA THR A 43 -12.13 -1.90 5.25
C THR A 43 -11.42 -3.01 4.44
N ALA A 44 -11.87 -3.25 3.21
CA ALA A 44 -11.32 -4.28 2.32
C ALA A 44 -10.04 -3.83 1.59
N GLY A 45 -9.71 -2.54 1.69
CA GLY A 45 -8.58 -1.97 0.98
C GLY A 45 -8.22 -0.56 1.40
N ILE A 46 -7.30 0.05 0.65
CA ILE A 46 -6.74 1.36 0.92
C ILE A 46 -6.42 2.08 -0.40
N TYR A 47 -6.61 3.39 -0.42
CA TYR A 47 -6.07 4.26 -1.44
C TYR A 47 -4.79 4.92 -0.94
N LEU A 48 -3.73 4.89 -1.75
CA LEU A 48 -2.47 5.56 -1.47
C LEU A 48 -2.19 6.64 -2.51
N VAL A 49 -1.67 7.78 -2.07
CA VAL A 49 -1.11 8.81 -2.93
C VAL A 49 0.42 8.75 -2.80
N LEU A 50 1.07 8.09 -3.74
CA LEU A 50 2.50 7.80 -3.72
C LEU A 50 3.27 8.68 -4.71
N MET A 51 4.43 9.19 -4.28
CA MET A 51 5.45 9.76 -5.17
C MET A 51 6.25 8.63 -5.82
N ALA A 52 6.27 8.62 -7.15
CA ALA A 52 7.03 7.68 -7.95
C ALA A 52 7.39 8.30 -9.30
N ASP A 53 8.52 7.90 -9.87
CA ASP A 53 8.97 8.39 -11.18
C ASP A 53 8.07 7.85 -12.32
N ASP A 54 7.70 6.58 -12.20
CA ASP A 54 6.82 5.87 -13.13
C ASP A 54 6.08 4.72 -12.44
N LYS A 55 5.30 3.95 -13.22
CA LYS A 55 4.54 2.80 -12.70
C LYS A 55 5.44 1.68 -12.19
N SER A 56 6.61 1.46 -12.79
CA SER A 56 7.54 0.41 -12.37
C SER A 56 8.25 0.77 -11.07
N ASP A 57 8.56 2.05 -10.86
CA ASP A 57 9.07 2.54 -9.59
C ASP A 57 8.02 2.43 -8.47
N ALA A 58 6.76 2.78 -8.77
CA ALA A 58 5.66 2.57 -7.83
C ALA A 58 5.50 1.10 -7.44
N ASP A 59 5.51 0.19 -8.42
CA ASP A 59 5.42 -1.26 -8.19
C ASP A 59 6.58 -1.79 -7.34
N ARG A 60 7.82 -1.37 -7.63
CA ARG A 60 9.00 -1.72 -6.83
C ARG A 60 8.87 -1.24 -5.38
N LYS A 61 8.36 -0.03 -5.15
CA LYS A 61 8.08 0.47 -3.79
C LYS A 61 7.02 -0.41 -3.13
N LEU A 62 5.89 -0.66 -3.79
CA LEU A 62 4.83 -1.53 -3.25
C LEU A 62 5.34 -2.93 -2.91
N SER A 63 6.29 -3.47 -3.68
CA SER A 63 6.87 -4.80 -3.44
C SER A 63 7.61 -4.94 -2.11
N THR A 64 7.95 -3.84 -1.43
CA THR A 64 8.56 -3.88 -0.10
C THR A 64 7.52 -4.07 1.02
N LEU A 65 6.23 -3.89 0.72
CA LEU A 65 5.17 -4.02 1.72
C LEU A 65 4.91 -5.51 2.03
N PRO A 66 4.86 -5.90 3.31
CA PRO A 66 4.49 -7.25 3.75
C PRO A 66 3.18 -7.77 3.14
N TYR A 67 2.19 -6.90 2.91
CA TYR A 67 0.94 -7.30 2.28
C TYR A 67 1.00 -7.46 0.76
N TYR A 68 2.08 -7.06 0.08
CA TYR A 68 2.20 -7.07 -1.38
C TYR A 68 1.74 -8.38 -2.07
N PRO A 69 2.08 -9.59 -1.57
CA PRO A 69 1.62 -10.84 -2.20
C PRO A 69 0.10 -11.02 -2.21
N TYR A 70 -0.62 -10.28 -1.37
CA TYR A 70 -2.07 -10.33 -1.19
C TYR A 70 -2.77 -9.10 -1.78
N MET A 71 -2.04 -8.20 -2.43
CA MET A 71 -2.59 -6.98 -2.98
C MET A 71 -3.06 -7.18 -4.43
N LYS A 72 -4.31 -6.80 -4.69
CA LYS A 72 -4.76 -6.47 -6.04
C LYS A 72 -4.60 -4.96 -6.24
N ILE A 73 -3.71 -4.57 -7.15
CA ILE A 73 -3.23 -3.19 -7.30
C ILE A 73 -3.71 -2.59 -8.63
N GLU A 74 -4.26 -1.38 -8.57
CA GLU A 74 -4.51 -0.54 -9.75
C GLU A 74 -3.80 0.82 -9.59
N ILE A 75 -2.98 1.20 -10.58
CA ILE A 75 -2.16 2.43 -10.53
C ILE A 75 -2.70 3.48 -11.51
N MET A 76 -3.09 4.64 -10.96
CA MET A 76 -3.55 5.81 -11.69
C MET A 76 -2.59 6.99 -11.50
N THR A 77 -2.06 7.51 -12.60
CA THR A 77 -1.22 8.72 -12.58
C THR A 77 -2.07 9.95 -12.24
N LEU A 78 -1.59 10.77 -11.31
CA LEU A 78 -2.18 12.07 -10.98
C LEU A 78 -1.34 13.19 -11.62
N ARG A 79 -1.96 14.31 -11.98
CA ARG A 79 -1.32 15.49 -12.58
C ARG A 79 -1.57 16.70 -11.72
#